data_AF-A0AB39UX89-F1
#
_entry.id   AF-A0AB39UX89-F1
#
_cell.length_a   1.000
_cell.length_b   1.000
_cell.length_c   1.000
_cell.angle_alpha   90.00
_cell.angle_beta   90.00
_cell.angle_gamma   90.00
#
_symmetry.space_group_name_H-M   'P 1'
#
loop_
_entity.id
_entity.type
_entity.pdbx_description
1 polymer ?
#
loop_
_entity_poly.entity_id
_entity_poly.type
_entity_poly.pdbx_seq_one_letter_code
_entity_poly.pdbx_strand_id
1 'polypeptide(L)'
;MSEFVIWAACPSGLEYLLADELSALGVKDASAGRLGVRGLADWSVTCRALLETRLASRVFRVLAEEVARDADTLSSLAGSVDWQAWLVPDMPFWIHAQGHAGDLRHPHFAAQVVKDVIVDQFRAAGLTPPGLIGIGRRCRSSLPWASMPCWVWIWPDAVCTSAATGYGRRKRRSGRMWPRRS
;
A
#
# COMPACT_ATOMS: atom_id res chain seq x y z
N MET A 1 -17.70 -5.29 -17.28
CA MET A 1 -17.18 -4.64 -16.05
C MET A 1 -15.66 -4.71 -16.12
N SER A 2 -14.96 -3.60 -15.92
CA SER A 2 -13.50 -3.55 -16.02
C SER A 2 -12.84 -4.29 -14.86
N GLU A 3 -11.98 -5.25 -15.16
CA GLU A 3 -11.16 -5.95 -14.15
C GLU A 3 -9.95 -5.07 -13.77
N PHE A 4 -9.54 -5.14 -12.51
CA PHE A 4 -8.38 -4.44 -11.99
C PHE A 4 -7.65 -5.30 -10.96
N VAL A 5 -6.40 -4.93 -10.67
CA VAL A 5 -5.58 -5.62 -9.69
C VAL A 5 -6.02 -5.23 -8.28
N ILE A 6 -6.16 -6.24 -7.42
CA ILE A 6 -6.40 -6.08 -6.00
C ILE A 6 -5.27 -6.68 -5.17
N TRP A 7 -5.07 -6.12 -3.98
CA TRP A 7 -4.20 -6.65 -2.94
C TRP A 7 -4.99 -6.87 -1.65
N ALA A 8 -5.01 -8.09 -1.14
CA ALA A 8 -5.64 -8.45 0.11
C ALA A 8 -4.57 -8.72 1.18
N ALA A 9 -4.51 -7.89 2.22
CA ALA A 9 -3.53 -8.01 3.29
C ALA A 9 -3.97 -9.04 4.34
N CYS A 10 -3.06 -9.92 4.77
CA CYS A 10 -3.32 -10.92 5.82
C CYS A 10 -2.13 -11.09 6.77
N PRO A 11 -2.36 -11.67 7.97
CA PRO A 11 -1.29 -12.10 8.84
C PRO A 11 -0.33 -13.08 8.14
N SER A 12 0.95 -13.06 8.54
CA SER A 12 1.95 -13.97 8.00
C SER A 12 1.61 -15.44 8.28
N GLY A 13 1.74 -16.29 7.27
CA GLY A 13 1.45 -17.72 7.34
C GLY A 13 0.05 -18.10 6.85
N LEU A 14 -0.81 -17.14 6.51
CA LEU A 14 -2.16 -17.37 5.98
C LEU A 14 -2.29 -17.07 4.49
N GLU A 15 -1.20 -16.71 3.80
CA GLU A 15 -1.25 -16.18 2.44
C GLU A 15 -1.82 -17.20 1.43
N TYR A 16 -1.44 -18.48 1.56
CA TYR A 16 -1.98 -19.54 0.69
C TYR A 16 -3.45 -19.83 0.97
N LEU A 17 -3.87 -19.85 2.24
CA LEU A 17 -5.27 -20.06 2.61
C LEU A 17 -6.15 -18.91 2.12
N LEU A 18 -5.64 -17.67 2.19
CA LEU A 18 -6.34 -16.52 1.63
C LEU A 18 -6.40 -16.59 0.10
N ALA A 19 -5.38 -17.09 -0.58
CA ALA A 19 -5.41 -17.24 -2.03
C ALA A 19 -6.50 -18.24 -2.48
N ASP A 20 -6.63 -19.35 -1.77
CA ASP A 20 -7.70 -20.33 -2.01
C ASP A 20 -9.09 -19.73 -1.74
N GLU A 21 -9.25 -19.01 -0.62
CA GLU A 21 -10.51 -18.32 -0.28
C GLU A 21 -10.89 -17.29 -1.35
N LEU A 22 -9.96 -16.44 -1.77
CA LEU A 22 -10.21 -15.42 -2.79
C LEU A 22 -10.53 -16.04 -4.15
N SER A 23 -9.85 -17.13 -4.52
CA SER A 23 -10.17 -17.88 -5.74
C SER A 23 -11.60 -18.42 -5.71
N ALA A 24 -12.04 -18.96 -4.56
CA ALA A 24 -13.41 -19.43 -4.38
C ALA A 24 -14.45 -18.29 -4.45
N LEU A 25 -14.09 -17.08 -4.03
CA LEU A 25 -14.95 -15.88 -4.10
C LEU A 25 -15.03 -15.26 -5.51
N GLY A 26 -14.20 -15.74 -6.45
CA GLY A 26 -14.18 -15.33 -7.86
C GLY A 26 -13.05 -14.38 -8.24
N VAL A 27 -12.05 -14.18 -7.36
CA VAL A 27 -10.81 -13.47 -7.71
C VAL A 27 -9.99 -14.34 -8.64
N LYS A 28 -9.59 -13.81 -9.79
CA LYS A 28 -8.74 -14.51 -10.77
C LYS A 28 -7.27 -14.32 -10.43
N ASP A 29 -6.44 -15.29 -10.81
CA ASP A 29 -4.99 -15.27 -10.63
C ASP A 29 -4.55 -14.89 -9.21
N ALA A 30 -5.28 -15.39 -8.19
CA ALA A 30 -4.97 -15.15 -6.80
C ALA A 30 -3.62 -15.80 -6.43
N SER A 31 -2.62 -14.97 -6.20
CA SER A 31 -1.24 -15.38 -5.95
C SER A 31 -0.77 -14.87 -4.59
N ALA A 32 -0.31 -15.80 -3.75
CA ALA A 32 0.22 -15.51 -2.44
C ALA A 32 1.54 -14.73 -2.54
N GLY A 33 1.54 -13.51 -2.00
CA GLY A 33 2.72 -12.68 -1.79
C GLY A 33 3.14 -12.66 -0.33
N ARG A 34 4.08 -11.79 0.03
CA ARG A 34 4.47 -11.59 1.44
C ARG A 34 3.42 -10.73 2.14
N LEU A 35 2.82 -11.22 3.22
CA LEU A 35 1.79 -10.50 4.02
C LEU A 35 0.49 -10.19 3.25
N GLY A 36 0.21 -10.90 2.16
CA GLY A 36 -1.02 -10.71 1.41
C GLY A 36 -1.09 -11.50 0.12
N VAL A 37 -2.19 -11.33 -0.60
CA VAL A 37 -2.50 -12.00 -1.87
C VAL A 37 -2.82 -10.95 -2.93
N ARG A 38 -2.24 -11.13 -4.11
CA ARG A 38 -2.53 -10.33 -5.31
C ARG A 38 -3.49 -11.09 -6.21
N GLY A 39 -4.44 -10.40 -6.83
CA GLY A 39 -5.34 -11.03 -7.81
C GLY A 39 -6.03 -10.01 -8.71
N LEU A 40 -6.80 -10.50 -9.68
CA LEU A 40 -7.62 -9.72 -10.58
C LEU A 40 -9.09 -9.88 -10.19
N ALA A 41 -9.80 -8.76 -10.07
CA ALA A 41 -11.22 -8.74 -9.73
C ALA A 41 -11.91 -7.55 -10.39
N ASP A 42 -13.23 -7.68 -10.60
CA ASP A 42 -14.07 -6.52 -10.87
C ASP A 42 -14.60 -5.92 -9.55
N TRP A 43 -15.41 -4.86 -9.66
CA TRP A 43 -15.99 -4.21 -8.49
C TRP A 43 -16.90 -5.15 -7.69
N SER A 44 -17.68 -5.99 -8.36
CA SER A 44 -18.62 -6.90 -7.70
C SER A 44 -17.89 -7.97 -6.89
N VAL A 45 -16.84 -8.56 -7.47
CA VAL A 45 -15.97 -9.55 -6.81
C VAL A 45 -15.18 -8.90 -5.68
N THR A 46 -14.68 -7.67 -5.88
CA THR A 46 -13.98 -6.93 -4.82
C THR A 46 -14.88 -6.64 -3.63
N CYS A 47 -16.12 -6.20 -3.87
CA CYS A 47 -17.12 -6.00 -2.82
C CYS A 47 -17.45 -7.31 -2.10
N ARG A 48 -17.60 -8.41 -2.85
CA ARG A 48 -17.81 -9.74 -2.26
C ARG A 48 -16.63 -10.14 -1.36
N ALA A 49 -15.41 -10.00 -1.87
CA ALA A 49 -14.20 -10.29 -1.10
C ALA A 49 -14.16 -9.51 0.22
N LEU A 50 -14.51 -8.22 0.21
CA LEU A 50 -14.57 -7.39 1.41
C LEU A 50 -15.62 -7.84 2.45
N LEU A 51 -16.72 -8.43 2.01
CA LEU A 51 -17.84 -8.81 2.88
C LEU A 51 -17.75 -10.26 3.38
N GLU A 52 -17.16 -11.15 2.58
CA GLU A 52 -17.23 -12.59 2.81
C GLU A 52 -15.89 -13.21 3.26
N THR A 53 -14.75 -12.54 3.03
CA THR A 53 -13.44 -13.04 3.50
C THR A 53 -13.38 -13.07 5.02
N ARG A 54 -12.85 -14.17 5.56
CA ARG A 54 -12.56 -14.29 7.01
C ARG A 54 -11.08 -14.13 7.32
N LEU A 55 -10.23 -14.20 6.30
CA LEU A 55 -8.77 -14.19 6.41
C LEU A 55 -8.15 -12.84 6.08
N ALA A 56 -8.73 -12.08 5.13
CA ALA A 56 -8.19 -10.78 4.77
C ALA A 56 -8.53 -9.73 5.83
N SER A 57 -7.52 -8.99 6.25
CA SER A 57 -7.68 -7.85 7.16
C SER A 57 -8.14 -6.59 6.43
N ARG A 58 -7.70 -6.42 5.17
CA ARG A 58 -7.98 -5.27 4.29
C ARG A 58 -7.84 -5.70 2.84
N VAL A 59 -8.66 -5.16 1.94
CA VAL A 59 -8.53 -5.33 0.48
C VAL A 59 -8.37 -3.95 -0.15
N PHE A 60 -7.38 -3.82 -1.04
CA PHE A 60 -7.06 -2.59 -1.74
C PHE A 60 -7.14 -2.81 -3.24
N ARG A 61 -7.58 -1.79 -3.97
CA ARG A 61 -7.36 -1.70 -5.42
C ARG A 61 -5.97 -1.10 -5.67
N VAL A 62 -5.20 -1.73 -6.54
CA VAL A 62 -3.89 -1.22 -6.96
C VAL A 62 -4.11 -0.24 -8.12
N LEU A 63 -3.63 1.00 -7.95
CA LEU A 63 -3.76 2.06 -8.96
C LEU A 63 -2.57 2.10 -9.92
N ALA A 64 -1.37 1.88 -9.39
CA ALA A 64 -0.13 1.76 -10.14
C ALA A 64 0.82 0.82 -9.38
N GLU A 65 1.65 0.09 -10.11
CA GLU A 65 2.61 -0.88 -9.56
C GLU A 65 3.89 -0.83 -10.40
N GLU A 66 4.98 -0.35 -9.82
CA GLU A 66 6.31 -0.34 -10.46
C GLU A 66 7.41 -0.35 -9.37
N VAL A 67 8.62 -0.75 -9.75
CA VAL A 67 9.78 -0.75 -8.85
C VAL A 67 10.37 0.66 -8.78
N ALA A 68 10.03 1.40 -7.72
CA ALA A 68 10.61 2.70 -7.44
C ALA A 68 11.86 2.56 -6.55
N ARG A 69 13.04 2.93 -7.06
CA ARG A 69 14.31 2.84 -6.32
C ARG A 69 14.79 4.17 -5.75
N ASP A 70 14.23 5.27 -6.25
CA ASP A 70 14.58 6.65 -5.92
C ASP A 70 13.33 7.54 -5.91
N ALA A 71 13.50 8.82 -5.59
CA ALA A 71 12.40 9.77 -5.52
C ALA A 71 11.81 10.08 -6.91
N ASP A 72 12.63 10.08 -7.96
CA ASP A 72 12.21 10.46 -9.32
C ASP A 72 11.35 9.37 -9.96
N THR A 73 11.72 8.11 -9.79
CA THR A 73 10.91 6.94 -10.20
C THR A 73 9.60 6.89 -9.43
N LEU A 74 9.62 7.15 -8.12
CA LEU A 74 8.40 7.23 -7.32
C LEU A 74 7.48 8.38 -7.77
N SER A 75 8.07 9.54 -8.06
CA SER A 75 7.36 10.72 -8.53
C SER A 75 6.70 10.45 -9.88
N SER A 76 7.43 9.83 -10.81
CA SER A 76 6.94 9.45 -12.13
C SER A 76 5.81 8.42 -12.05
N LEU A 77 5.96 7.40 -11.19
CA LEU A 77 4.93 6.39 -10.95
C LEU A 77 3.66 7.02 -10.38
N ALA A 78 3.79 7.85 -9.35
CA ALA A 78 2.66 8.58 -8.79
C ALA A 78 2.04 9.52 -9.83
N GLY A 79 2.84 10.10 -10.71
CA GLY A 79 2.42 11.01 -11.77
C GLY A 79 1.62 10.32 -12.87
N SER A 80 1.78 9.00 -13.04
CA SER A 80 1.03 8.19 -14.02
C SER A 80 -0.44 7.97 -13.63
N VAL A 81 -0.78 8.15 -12.36
CA VAL A 81 -2.16 8.00 -11.86
C VAL A 81 -2.92 9.30 -12.08
N ASP A 82 -4.10 9.21 -12.69
CA ASP A 82 -5.04 10.33 -12.76
C ASP A 82 -5.72 10.55 -11.40
N TRP A 83 -5.10 11.33 -10.51
CA TRP A 83 -5.61 11.54 -9.16
C TRP A 83 -6.94 12.28 -9.11
N GLN A 84 -7.31 13.00 -10.17
CA GLN A 84 -8.59 13.73 -10.25
C GLN A 84 -9.78 12.78 -10.37
N ALA A 85 -9.56 11.58 -10.92
CA ALA A 85 -10.56 10.52 -10.94
C ALA A 85 -10.81 9.89 -9.54
N TRP A 86 -9.89 10.08 -8.59
CA TRP A 86 -9.90 9.40 -7.29
C TRP A 86 -10.14 10.33 -6.10
N LEU A 87 -9.70 11.58 -6.20
CA LEU A 87 -9.73 12.56 -5.13
C LEU A 87 -10.64 13.73 -5.53
N VAL A 88 -11.45 14.17 -4.57
CA VAL A 88 -12.30 15.34 -4.76
C VAL A 88 -11.49 16.60 -4.35
N PRO A 89 -11.53 17.69 -5.14
CA PRO A 89 -10.96 18.97 -4.72
C PRO A 89 -11.48 19.39 -3.34
N ASP A 90 -10.64 20.07 -2.56
CA ASP A 90 -10.96 20.55 -1.19
C ASP A 90 -11.32 19.47 -0.15
N MET A 91 -11.38 18.20 -0.53
CA MET A 91 -11.59 17.10 0.40
C MET A 91 -10.27 16.63 0.99
N PRO A 92 -10.26 16.31 2.29
CA PRO A 92 -9.05 15.83 2.90
C PRO A 92 -8.71 14.38 2.54
N PHE A 93 -7.42 14.11 2.41
CA PHE A 93 -6.92 12.76 2.14
C PHE A 93 -5.72 12.42 3.02
N TRP A 94 -5.41 11.12 3.06
CA TRP A 94 -4.29 10.58 3.83
C TRP A 94 -3.43 9.66 2.95
N ILE A 95 -2.12 9.77 3.11
CA ILE A 95 -1.15 8.92 2.43
C ILE A 95 -0.52 7.98 3.45
N HIS A 96 -0.55 6.69 3.16
CA HIS A 96 0.17 5.68 3.91
C HIS A 96 1.22 5.03 3.03
N ALA A 97 2.49 5.22 3.41
CA ALA A 97 3.63 4.59 2.77
C ALA A 97 4.25 3.54 3.71
N GLN A 98 4.60 2.40 3.15
CA GLN A 98 5.28 1.31 3.85
C GLN A 98 6.30 0.66 2.92
N GLY A 99 7.49 0.35 3.43
CA GLY A 99 8.55 -0.32 2.67
C GLY A 99 9.86 0.45 2.67
N HIS A 100 10.90 -0.16 2.11
CA HIS A 100 12.24 0.41 1.99
C HIS A 100 12.89 -0.10 0.71
N ALA A 101 13.06 0.76 -0.29
CA ALA A 101 13.64 0.39 -1.58
C ALA A 101 14.74 1.40 -1.95
N GLY A 102 15.95 0.91 -2.27
CA GLY A 102 17.07 1.75 -2.71
C GLY A 102 17.33 2.94 -1.78
N ASP A 103 17.18 4.14 -2.32
CA ASP A 103 17.39 5.41 -1.61
C ASP A 103 16.16 5.87 -0.81
N LEU A 104 15.00 5.24 -1.00
CA LEU A 104 13.76 5.46 -0.24
C LEU A 104 13.82 4.76 1.12
N ARG A 105 14.70 5.24 2.00
CA ARG A 105 14.93 4.66 3.34
C ARG A 105 13.87 5.04 4.36
N HIS A 106 13.08 6.08 4.11
CA HIS A 106 12.08 6.56 5.07
C HIS A 106 10.68 6.61 4.44
N PRO A 107 9.69 5.90 5.00
CA PRO A 107 8.33 5.90 4.46
C PRO A 107 7.68 7.28 4.53
N HIS A 108 8.04 8.11 5.52
CA HIS A 108 7.60 9.51 5.57
C HIS A 108 8.08 10.32 4.36
N PHE A 109 9.30 10.09 3.88
CA PHE A 109 9.82 10.77 2.70
C PHE A 109 9.07 10.34 1.44
N ALA A 110 8.87 9.03 1.25
CA ALA A 110 8.08 8.50 0.13
C ALA A 110 6.64 9.07 0.12
N ALA A 111 6.01 9.20 1.30
CA ALA A 111 4.69 9.81 1.41
C ALA A 111 4.69 11.31 1.02
N GLN A 112 5.75 12.06 1.33
CA GLN A 112 5.87 13.47 0.90
C GLN A 112 6.02 13.58 -0.61
N VAL A 113 6.87 12.76 -1.24
CA VAL A 113 7.06 12.77 -2.69
C VAL A 113 5.72 12.60 -3.42
N VAL A 114 4.91 11.63 -3.00
CA VAL A 114 3.62 11.39 -3.67
C VAL A 114 2.58 12.46 -3.35
N LYS A 115 2.60 13.01 -2.14
CA LYS A 115 1.77 14.18 -1.82
C LYS A 115 2.09 15.33 -2.77
N ASP A 116 3.37 15.61 -3.00
CA ASP A 116 3.80 16.72 -3.85
C ASP A 116 3.31 16.48 -5.29
N VAL A 117 3.44 15.27 -5.81
CA VAL A 117 2.89 14.89 -7.13
C VAL A 117 1.37 15.09 -7.22
N ILE A 118 0.61 14.66 -6.20
CA ILE A 118 -0.85 14.85 -6.16
C ILE A 118 -1.17 16.35 -6.20
N VAL A 119 -0.53 17.14 -5.35
CA VAL A 119 -0.73 18.60 -5.29
C VAL A 119 -0.39 19.25 -6.63
N ASP A 120 0.70 18.83 -7.27
CA ASP A 120 1.16 19.41 -8.53
C ASP A 120 0.24 19.04 -9.70
N GLN A 121 -0.32 17.82 -9.75
CA GLN A 121 -1.35 17.48 -10.73
C GLN A 121 -2.60 18.35 -10.60
N PHE A 122 -3.08 18.58 -9.37
CA PHE A 122 -4.25 19.45 -9.13
C PHE A 122 -3.96 20.91 -9.53
N ARG A 123 -2.77 21.41 -9.19
CA ARG A 123 -2.33 22.76 -9.59
C ARG A 123 -2.22 22.90 -11.11
N ALA A 124 -1.66 21.90 -11.80
CA ALA A 124 -1.54 21.88 -13.25
C ALA A 124 -2.91 21.90 -13.95
N ALA A 125 -3.93 21.31 -13.33
CA ALA A 125 -5.32 21.36 -13.79
C ALA A 125 -6.08 22.64 -13.41
N GLY A 126 -5.44 23.58 -12.71
CA GLY A 126 -6.08 24.80 -12.23
C GLY A 126 -7.08 24.59 -11.09
N LEU A 127 -7.02 23.43 -10.41
CA LEU A 127 -7.90 23.08 -9.30
C LEU A 127 -7.24 23.42 -7.96
N THR A 128 -8.07 23.64 -6.93
CA THR A 128 -7.57 23.72 -5.56
C THR A 128 -7.05 22.35 -5.12
N PRO A 129 -5.78 22.24 -4.67
CA PRO A 129 -5.25 20.97 -4.23
C PRO A 129 -5.99 20.47 -2.97
N PRO A 130 -6.22 19.15 -2.84
CA PRO A 130 -6.88 18.59 -1.68
C PRO A 130 -6.07 18.84 -0.41
N GLY A 131 -6.76 19.08 0.71
CA GLY A 131 -6.12 19.34 2.00
C GLY A 131 -5.46 18.08 2.57
N LEU A 132 -4.13 18.05 2.69
CA LEU A 132 -3.48 16.94 3.41
C LEU A 132 -3.75 17.07 4.92
N ILE A 133 -4.51 16.15 5.52
CA ILE A 133 -4.71 16.14 6.99
C ILE A 133 -3.54 15.46 7.72
N GLY A 134 -2.81 14.53 7.08
CA GLY A 134 -1.56 14.04 7.66
C GLY A 134 -0.90 12.85 6.98
N ILE A 135 0.26 12.48 7.52
CA ILE A 135 1.09 11.33 7.11
C ILE A 135 1.34 10.48 8.37
N GLY A 136 0.91 9.22 8.40
CA GLY A 136 0.96 8.44 9.65
C GLY A 136 0.84 6.92 9.52
N ARG A 137 1.28 6.21 10.58
CA ARG A 137 1.31 4.73 10.66
C ARG A 137 0.01 4.08 11.14
N ARG A 138 -0.95 4.85 11.66
CA ARG A 138 -2.23 4.33 12.18
C ARG A 138 -3.24 5.47 12.28
N CYS A 139 -4.30 5.43 11.48
CA CYS A 139 -5.50 6.21 11.76
C CYS A 139 -6.30 5.43 12.83
N ARG A 140 -6.40 5.97 14.05
CA ARG A 140 -7.45 5.58 15.01
C ARG A 140 -8.50 6.67 14.92
N SER A 141 -9.35 6.64 13.90
CA SER A 141 -10.38 7.67 13.76
C SER A 141 -11.61 7.29 14.59
N SER A 142 -12.05 8.21 15.43
CA SER A 142 -13.37 8.28 16.05
C SER A 142 -14.35 9.10 15.18
N LEU A 143 -14.11 9.20 13.87
CA LEU A 143 -14.90 10.02 12.95
C LEU A 143 -16.08 9.20 12.38
N PRO A 144 -17.26 9.83 12.18
CA PRO A 144 -18.42 9.19 11.58
C PRO A 144 -18.14 8.74 10.14
N TRP A 145 -18.62 7.54 9.81
CA TRP A 145 -18.43 6.80 8.56
C TRP A 145 -18.78 7.58 7.27
N ALA A 146 -19.55 8.66 7.36
CA ALA A 146 -19.99 9.48 6.22
C ALA A 146 -18.94 10.48 5.69
N SER A 147 -17.75 10.54 6.31
CA SER A 147 -16.67 11.48 5.97
C SER A 147 -15.33 10.76 5.81
N MET A 148 -15.34 9.56 5.24
CA MET A 148 -14.13 8.75 5.09
C MET A 148 -13.18 9.39 4.06
N PRO A 149 -11.97 9.81 4.47
CA PRO A 149 -10.99 10.32 3.52
C PRO A 149 -10.54 9.19 2.59
N CYS A 150 -10.24 9.54 1.35
CA CYS A 150 -9.64 8.65 0.37
C CYS A 150 -8.26 8.20 0.87
N TRP A 151 -8.02 6.88 0.91
CA TRP A 151 -6.75 6.29 1.33
C TRP A 151 -5.89 5.99 0.11
N VAL A 152 -4.74 6.65 0.01
CA VAL A 152 -3.73 6.33 -1.01
C VAL A 152 -2.65 5.46 -0.37
N TRP A 153 -2.50 4.24 -0.89
CA TRP A 153 -1.48 3.28 -0.47
C TRP A 153 -0.35 3.22 -1.48
N ILE A 154 0.87 3.29 -0.97
CA ILE A 154 2.09 3.32 -1.79
C ILE A 154 3.08 2.32 -1.22
N TRP A 155 3.40 1.31 -2.01
CA TRP A 155 4.46 0.35 -1.73
C TRP A 155 5.66 0.69 -2.63
N PRO A 156 6.80 1.12 -2.07
CA PRO A 156 8.05 1.26 -2.83
C PRO A 156 8.59 -0.09 -3.32
N ASP A 157 8.22 -1.19 -2.63
CA ASP A 157 8.60 -2.55 -3.01
C ASP A 157 7.47 -3.22 -3.82
N ALA A 158 7.43 -2.97 -5.13
CA ALA A 158 6.78 -3.90 -6.05
C ALA A 158 7.68 -5.14 -6.20
N VAL A 159 7.60 -6.08 -5.25
CA VAL A 159 8.15 -7.43 -5.42
C VAL A 159 7.01 -8.44 -5.34
N CYS A 160 6.19 -8.48 -6.39
CA CYS A 160 5.54 -9.71 -6.84
C CYS A 160 6.49 -10.42 -7.81
N THR A 161 7.54 -11.05 -7.29
CA THR A 161 8.26 -12.07 -8.04
C THR A 161 8.76 -13.15 -7.09
N SER A 162 8.25 -14.35 -7.31
CA SER A 162 8.76 -15.60 -6.76
C SER A 162 10.25 -15.77 -7.09
N ALA A 163 11.08 -15.90 -6.07
CA ALA A 163 12.29 -16.74 -6.10
C ALA A 163 12.82 -16.88 -4.68
N ALA A 164 12.89 -18.12 -4.22
CA ALA A 164 13.60 -18.50 -3.02
C ALA A 164 15.08 -18.10 -3.12
N THR A 165 15.58 -17.34 -2.16
CA THR A 165 16.93 -17.53 -1.63
C THR A 165 16.93 -17.12 -0.16
N GLY A 166 17.30 -18.07 0.69
CA GLY A 166 17.05 -18.00 2.12
C GLY A 166 17.82 -16.90 2.85
N TYR A 167 17.27 -16.50 3.99
CA TYR A 167 18.10 -16.02 5.08
C TYR A 167 17.54 -16.50 6.42
N GLY A 168 17.75 -17.79 6.68
CA GLY A 168 17.96 -18.24 8.04
C GLY A 168 19.32 -17.73 8.51
N ARG A 169 19.33 -16.93 9.59
CA ARG A 169 20.18 -17.17 10.78
C ARG A 169 19.99 -16.03 11.78
N ARG A 170 19.22 -16.36 12.81
CA ARG A 170 19.41 -15.91 14.19
C ARG A 170 20.91 -15.94 14.52
N LYS A 171 21.57 -14.78 14.62
CA LYS A 171 22.84 -14.66 15.35
C LYS A 171 22.50 -14.32 16.80
N ARG A 172 22.51 -15.34 17.67
CA ARG A 172 22.91 -15.14 19.06
C ARG A 172 24.29 -14.47 19.04
N ARG A 173 24.42 -13.30 19.64
CA ARG A 173 25.72 -12.80 20.13
C ARG A 173 25.64 -12.74 21.64
N SER A 174 26.25 -13.76 22.24
CA SER A 174 26.78 -13.78 23.59
C SER A 174 27.70 -12.57 23.84
N GLY A 175 27.56 -11.98 25.03
CA GLY A 175 28.63 -11.40 25.85
C GLY A 175 29.61 -10.45 25.18
N ARG A 176 29.48 -9.15 25.48
CA ARG A 176 30.60 -8.35 25.98
C ARG A 176 30.13 -7.04 26.64
N MET A 177 30.33 -7.05 27.95
CA MET A 177 30.46 -5.94 28.89
C MET A 177 31.19 -4.73 28.29
N TRP A 178 30.65 -3.54 28.49
CA TRP A 178 31.39 -2.27 28.40
C TRP A 178 31.22 -1.50 29.72
N PRO A 179 32.25 -0.77 30.19
CA PRO A 179 32.38 -0.34 31.57
C PRO A 179 31.62 0.96 31.85
N ARG A 180 31.12 1.07 33.09
CA ARG A 180 30.64 2.33 33.67
C ARG A 180 31.81 3.31 33.76
N ARG A 181 31.62 4.53 33.23
CA ARG A 181 32.42 5.67 33.66
C ARG A 181 31.74 6.31 34.86
N SER A 182 32.59 6.56 35.85
CA SER A 182 32.37 7.25 37.12
C SER A 182 31.96 8.70 36.92
#